data_AF-A0A1Q7XZ79-F1
#
_entry.id   AF-A0A1Q7XZ79-F1
#
_cell.length_a   1.000
_cell.length_b   1.000
_cell.length_c   1.000
_cell.angle_alpha   90.00
_cell.angle_beta   90.00
_cell.angle_gamma   90.00
#
_symmetry.space_group_name_H-M   'P 1'
#
loop_
_entity.id
_entity.type
_entity.pdbx_description
1 polymer ?
#
loop_
_entity_poly.entity_id
_entity_poly.type
_entity_poly.pdbx_seq_one_letter_code
_entity_poly.pdbx_strand_id
1 'polypeptide(L)'
;MVSILAFATTMSMQAKDAPVYEKGVLLQMDSSSCGSAERDGRTIAGEILGTDGQHKNTRVVMCQEYVLQAERVTYRIRPKDDKHPVLLPVGETAQFRIHKDKLVLRVPEADGKEREYFVLSMTPRSDVAVASKPPGRGEIR
;
A
#
# COMPACT_ATOMS: atom_id res chain seq x y z
N MET A 1 43.37 -54.38 3.40
CA MET A 1 43.31 -52.90 3.49
C MET A 1 41.93 -52.47 3.02
N VAL A 2 41.10 -51.94 3.91
CA VAL A 2 39.73 -51.51 3.61
C VAL A 2 39.76 -50.00 3.37
N SER A 3 39.51 -49.57 2.13
CA SER A 3 39.42 -48.16 1.77
C SER A 3 38.04 -47.62 2.18
N ILE A 4 38.02 -46.74 3.17
CA ILE A 4 36.83 -46.03 3.63
C ILE A 4 36.63 -44.82 2.69
N LEU A 5 35.57 -44.84 1.87
CA LEU A 5 35.12 -43.68 1.11
C LEU A 5 34.46 -42.68 2.07
N ALA A 6 35.07 -41.51 2.24
CA ALA A 6 34.49 -40.39 2.97
C ALA A 6 33.44 -39.68 2.09
N PHE A 7 32.17 -39.74 2.49
CA PHE A 7 31.10 -38.94 1.91
C PHE A 7 31.24 -37.49 2.37
N ALA A 8 31.73 -36.61 1.50
CA ALA A 8 31.68 -35.16 1.72
C ALA A 8 30.25 -34.66 1.43
N THR A 9 29.48 -34.43 2.48
CA THR A 9 28.17 -33.76 2.41
C THR A 9 28.39 -32.26 2.19
N THR A 10 28.23 -31.81 0.95
CA THR A 10 28.17 -30.38 0.63
C THR A 10 26.88 -29.79 1.17
N MET A 11 26.95 -29.01 2.25
CA MET A 11 25.84 -28.18 2.71
C MET A 11 25.60 -27.06 1.70
N SER A 12 24.56 -27.20 0.88
CA SER A 12 24.05 -26.11 0.05
C SER A 12 23.34 -25.10 0.97
N MET A 13 24.04 -24.05 1.40
CA MET A 13 23.40 -22.87 1.98
C MET A 13 22.54 -22.21 0.90
N GLN A 14 21.24 -22.51 0.91
CA GLN A 14 20.22 -21.74 0.18
C GLN A 14 20.16 -20.35 0.80
N ALA A 15 20.94 -19.41 0.27
CA ALA A 15 20.78 -18.00 0.60
C ALA A 15 19.39 -17.58 0.13
N LYS A 16 18.50 -17.26 1.07
CA LYS A 16 17.24 -16.57 0.75
C LYS A 16 17.61 -15.25 0.09
N ASP A 17 17.32 -15.11 -1.20
CA ASP A 17 17.50 -13.85 -1.92
C ASP A 17 16.84 -12.70 -1.15
N ALA A 18 17.58 -11.60 -1.02
CA ALA A 18 17.06 -10.42 -0.36
C ALA A 18 15.87 -9.86 -1.17
N PRO A 19 14.80 -9.38 -0.50
CA PRO A 19 13.67 -8.80 -1.21
C PRO A 19 14.11 -7.59 -2.03
N VAL A 20 13.81 -7.62 -3.33
CA VAL A 20 14.06 -6.50 -4.25
C VAL A 20 13.01 -5.42 -4.00
N TYR A 21 13.46 -4.20 -3.72
CA TYR A 21 12.60 -3.03 -3.56
C TYR A 21 12.66 -2.16 -4.80
N GLU A 22 11.48 -1.74 -5.25
CA GLU A 22 11.29 -0.64 -6.19
C GLU A 22 11.37 0.69 -5.45
N LYS A 23 11.59 1.77 -6.20
CA LYS A 23 11.61 3.15 -5.68
C LYS A 23 10.44 3.93 -6.25
N GLY A 24 9.86 4.80 -5.44
CA GLY A 24 8.86 5.76 -5.85
C GLY A 24 8.87 7.00 -4.96
N VAL A 25 8.17 8.04 -5.37
CA VAL A 25 8.04 9.29 -4.60
C VAL A 25 6.62 9.41 -4.07
N LEU A 26 6.49 9.78 -2.81
CA LEU A 26 5.19 10.10 -2.20
C LEU A 26 4.77 11.50 -2.63
N LEU A 27 3.82 11.61 -3.56
CA LEU A 27 3.44 12.90 -4.14
C LEU A 27 2.42 13.67 -3.30
N GLN A 28 1.50 12.95 -2.66
CA GLN A 28 0.34 13.56 -2.02
C GLN A 28 -0.23 12.66 -0.92
N MET A 29 -0.87 13.29 0.05
CA MET A 29 -1.72 12.66 1.05
C MET A 29 -3.10 13.33 1.03
N ASP A 30 -4.15 12.51 0.95
CA ASP A 30 -5.55 12.92 0.94
C ASP A 30 -6.31 12.28 2.10
N SER A 31 -7.40 12.93 2.52
CA SER A 31 -8.38 12.34 3.43
C SER A 31 -9.65 11.98 2.66
N SER A 32 -9.94 10.69 2.53
CA SER A 32 -11.06 10.16 1.74
C SER A 32 -12.10 9.49 2.64
N SER A 33 -13.37 9.54 2.23
CA SER A 33 -14.42 8.74 2.85
C SER A 33 -14.17 7.26 2.57
N CYS A 34 -13.97 6.46 3.61
CA CYS A 34 -13.60 5.05 3.50
C CYS A 34 -14.53 4.09 4.26
N GLY A 35 -15.53 4.60 4.97
CA GLY A 35 -16.49 3.79 5.71
C GLY A 35 -17.58 4.61 6.39
N SER A 36 -18.53 3.95 7.03
CA SER A 36 -19.55 4.57 7.89
C SER A 36 -19.49 3.92 9.27
N ALA A 37 -19.35 4.73 10.31
CA ALA A 37 -19.46 4.27 11.69
C ALA A 37 -20.91 4.52 12.15
N GLU A 38 -21.69 3.44 12.30
CA GLU A 38 -22.90 3.47 13.11
C GLU A 38 -22.43 3.49 14.58
N ARG A 39 -22.72 4.57 15.32
CA ARG A 39 -22.56 4.52 16.76
C ARG A 39 -23.70 3.71 17.35
N ASP A 40 -23.46 2.43 17.63
CA ASP A 40 -24.27 1.67 18.58
C ASP A 40 -24.03 2.25 19.98
N GLY A 41 -24.78 3.31 20.28
CA GLY A 41 -24.94 3.76 21.66
C GLY A 41 -25.53 2.62 22.45
N ARG A 42 -24.73 2.01 23.33
CA ARG A 42 -25.25 1.10 24.36
C ARG A 42 -26.31 1.84 25.16
N THR A 43 -27.58 1.64 24.82
CA THR A 43 -28.67 1.71 25.79
C THR A 43 -29.02 0.28 26.16
N ILE A 44 -28.07 -0.42 26.80
CA ILE A 44 -28.38 -1.59 27.62
C ILE A 44 -29.00 -1.05 28.92
N ALA A 45 -30.14 -0.36 28.80
CA ALA A 45 -30.99 0.19 29.86
C ALA A 45 -32.25 0.80 29.24
N GLY A 46 -32.89 0.10 28.31
CA GLY A 46 -34.06 0.59 27.60
C GLY A 46 -34.82 -0.51 26.87
N GLU A 47 -34.82 -1.73 27.40
CA GLU A 47 -36.07 -2.49 27.33
C GLU A 47 -37.08 -1.68 28.14
N ILE A 48 -38.30 -1.53 27.63
CA ILE A 48 -39.42 -0.74 28.17
C ILE A 48 -39.52 0.65 27.51
N LEU A 49 -40.66 0.88 26.85
CA LEU A 49 -41.13 2.10 26.18
C LEU A 49 -40.75 2.22 24.71
N GLY A 50 -41.56 1.56 23.87
CA GLY A 50 -41.66 1.92 22.46
C GLY A 50 -42.27 3.30 22.29
N THR A 51 -41.49 4.25 21.80
CA THR A 51 -41.96 5.38 20.98
C THR A 51 -40.87 5.75 19.96
N ASP A 52 -41.33 5.98 18.72
CA ASP A 52 -40.81 6.84 17.65
C ASP A 52 -39.33 7.28 17.57
N GLY A 53 -38.74 6.95 16.40
CA GLY A 53 -37.63 7.71 15.82
C GLY A 53 -36.25 7.12 16.04
N GLN A 54 -35.89 6.09 15.28
CA GLN A 54 -34.48 5.71 15.07
C GLN A 54 -33.72 6.90 14.47
N HIS A 55 -33.13 7.74 15.32
CA HIS A 55 -32.17 8.74 14.89
C HIS A 55 -30.80 8.07 14.77
N LYS A 56 -30.59 7.34 13.67
CA LYS A 56 -29.29 6.76 13.31
C LYS A 56 -28.35 7.88 12.91
N ASN A 57 -27.39 8.21 13.78
CA ASN A 57 -26.34 9.17 13.49
C ASN A 57 -25.16 8.45 12.81
N THR A 58 -25.29 8.18 11.51
CA THR A 58 -24.22 7.60 10.68
C THR A 58 -23.13 8.65 10.45
N ARG A 59 -21.93 8.42 11.01
CA ARG A 59 -20.77 9.28 10.74
C ARG A 59 -19.89 8.66 9.68
N VAL A 60 -19.58 9.41 8.63
CA VAL A 60 -18.63 8.99 7.60
C VAL A 60 -17.21 8.97 8.19
N VAL A 61 -16.54 7.83 8.06
CA VAL A 61 -15.14 7.65 8.50
C VAL A 61 -14.22 8.10 7.37
N MET A 62 -13.22 8.93 7.74
CA MET A 62 -12.22 9.45 6.81
C MET A 62 -10.90 8.70 7.00
N CYS A 63 -10.34 8.14 5.93
CA CYS A 63 -9.06 7.45 5.92
C CYS A 63 -8.00 8.30 5.20
N GLN A 64 -6.73 8.03 5.52
CA GLN A 64 -5.59 8.63 4.83
C GLN A 64 -5.24 7.82 3.60
N GLU A 65 -5.21 8.46 2.43
CA GLU A 65 -4.77 7.85 1.17
C GLU A 65 -3.53 8.58 0.67
N TYR A 66 -2.56 7.84 0.17
CA TYR A 66 -1.31 8.39 -0.37
C TYR A 66 -1.19 8.08 -1.86
N VAL A 67 -0.58 9.01 -2.59
CA VAL A 67 -0.20 8.82 -4.00
C VAL A 67 1.28 8.50 -4.06
N LEU A 68 1.62 7.26 -4.39
CA LEU A 68 2.99 6.80 -4.61
C LEU A 68 3.25 6.71 -6.11
N GLN A 69 4.15 7.54 -6.61
CA GLN A 69 4.54 7.52 -8.02
C GLN A 69 5.84 6.74 -8.21
N ALA A 70 5.75 5.60 -8.89
CA ALA A 70 6.89 4.84 -9.35
C ALA A 70 7.30 5.28 -10.77
N GLU A 71 8.27 4.58 -11.36
CA GLU A 71 8.78 4.88 -12.70
C GLU A 71 7.68 4.90 -13.77
N ARG A 72 6.77 3.91 -13.76
CA ARG A 72 5.77 3.71 -14.82
C ARG A 72 4.32 3.74 -14.35
N VAL A 73 4.09 3.67 -13.05
CA VAL A 73 2.75 3.49 -12.45
C VAL A 73 2.61 4.43 -11.27
N THR A 74 1.44 5.03 -11.13
CA THR A 74 1.00 5.77 -9.96
C THR A 74 0.05 4.90 -9.16
N TYR A 75 0.39 4.67 -7.89
CA TYR A 75 -0.40 3.87 -6.94
C TYR A 75 -1.15 4.81 -6.01
N ARG A 76 -2.44 4.52 -5.76
CA ARG A 76 -3.15 5.08 -4.60
C ARG A 76 -3.17 4.04 -3.51
N ILE A 77 -2.63 4.36 -2.34
CA ILE A 77 -2.42 3.40 -1.25
C ILE A 77 -3.04 3.90 0.05
N ARG A 78 -3.48 2.98 0.90
CA ARG A 78 -4.04 3.27 2.23
C ARG A 78 -3.34 2.46 3.30
N PRO A 79 -3.00 3.03 4.47
CA PRO A 79 -2.52 2.24 5.60
C PRO A 79 -3.46 1.06 5.90
N LYS A 80 -2.89 -0.09 6.23
CA LYS A 80 -3.67 -1.24 6.69
C LYS A 80 -3.96 -1.22 8.19
N ASP A 81 -3.08 -0.59 8.97
CA ASP A 81 -3.27 -0.36 10.40
C ASP A 81 -3.81 1.04 10.64
N ASP A 82 -5.10 1.13 10.94
CA ASP A 82 -5.80 2.39 11.21
C ASP A 82 -5.64 2.86 12.67
N LYS A 83 -4.99 2.07 13.54
CA LYS A 83 -4.87 2.42 14.97
C LYS A 83 -3.82 3.50 15.22
N HIS A 84 -2.72 3.46 14.48
CA HIS A 84 -1.65 4.45 14.58
C HIS A 84 -1.03 4.73 13.20
N PRO A 85 -1.80 5.34 12.27
CA PRO A 85 -1.28 5.68 10.96
C PRO A 85 -0.17 6.71 11.13
N VAL A 86 1.07 6.32 10.82
CA VAL A 86 2.20 7.25 10.77
C VAL A 86 2.08 8.05 9.49
N LEU A 87 2.20 9.37 9.64
CA LEU A 87 2.23 10.28 8.51
C LEU A 87 3.50 10.03 7.71
N LEU A 88 3.34 9.73 6.42
CA LEU A 88 4.48 9.58 5.53
C LEU A 88 4.91 10.96 5.02
N PRO A 89 6.22 11.24 4.94
CA PRO A 89 6.70 12.51 4.44
C PRO A 89 6.45 12.62 2.92
N VAL A 90 5.57 13.54 2.54
CA VAL A 90 5.30 13.86 1.14
C VAL A 90 6.51 14.58 0.54
N GLY A 91 6.87 14.23 -0.69
CA GLY A 91 8.07 14.68 -1.40
C GLY A 91 9.24 13.71 -1.31
N GLU A 92 9.23 12.77 -0.36
CA GLU A 92 10.34 11.85 -0.12
C GLU A 92 10.27 10.57 -0.96
N THR A 93 11.44 9.94 -1.11
CA THR A 93 11.57 8.67 -1.81
C THR A 93 11.22 7.51 -0.90
N ALA A 94 10.20 6.75 -1.26
CA ALA A 94 9.87 5.52 -0.60
C ALA A 94 10.42 4.31 -1.37
N GLN A 95 10.76 3.26 -0.63
CA GLN A 95 11.10 1.96 -1.17
C GLN A 95 9.94 1.01 -0.92
N PHE A 96 9.51 0.29 -1.94
CA PHE A 96 8.36 -0.57 -1.84
C PHE A 96 8.53 -1.88 -2.58
N ARG A 97 7.71 -2.86 -2.19
CA ARG A 97 7.54 -4.11 -2.94
C ARG A 97 6.09 -4.54 -2.86
N ILE A 98 5.59 -5.11 -3.94
CA ILE A 98 4.28 -5.75 -3.96
C ILE A 98 4.46 -7.17 -3.45
N HIS A 99 3.72 -7.53 -2.41
CA HIS A 99 3.76 -8.87 -1.84
C HIS A 99 2.33 -9.41 -1.72
N LYS A 100 1.93 -10.25 -2.66
CA LYS A 100 0.55 -10.73 -2.83
C LYS A 100 -0.39 -9.55 -3.14
N ASP A 101 -1.33 -9.25 -2.25
CA ASP A 101 -2.39 -8.25 -2.36
C ASP A 101 -2.06 -6.94 -1.63
N LYS A 102 -0.87 -6.85 -1.02
CA LYS A 102 -0.42 -5.69 -0.25
C LYS A 102 0.84 -5.08 -0.82
N LEU A 103 0.96 -3.78 -0.60
CA LEU A 103 2.18 -3.03 -0.84
C LEU A 103 2.92 -2.88 0.49
N VAL A 104 4.16 -3.37 0.54
CA VAL A 104 5.04 -3.19 1.69
C VAL A 104 5.95 -2.00 1.41
N LEU A 105 5.78 -0.93 2.18
CA LEU A 105 6.47 0.34 2.02
C LEU A 105 7.45 0.55 3.18
N ARG A 106 8.62 1.12 2.88
CA ARG A 106 9.51 1.74 3.87
C ARG A 106 10.00 3.09 3.35
N VAL A 107 10.11 4.07 4.24
CA VAL A 107 10.65 5.39 3.93
C VAL A 107 11.94 5.58 4.72
N PRO A 108 13.12 5.52 4.07
CA PRO A 108 14.41 5.64 4.73
C PRO A 108 14.56 6.94 5.55
N GLU A 109 13.98 8.03 5.07
CA GLU A 109 14.06 9.38 5.66
C GLU A 109 13.18 9.55 6.91
N ALA A 110 12.25 8.62 7.15
CA ALA A 110 11.41 8.59 8.34
C ALA A 110 11.99 7.64 9.41
N ASP A 111 11.40 6.46 9.59
CA ASP A 111 11.85 5.44 10.55
C ASP A 111 12.46 4.19 9.90
N GLY A 112 12.47 4.13 8.56
CA GLY A 112 12.95 2.99 7.78
C GLY A 112 12.15 1.69 7.97
N LYS A 113 11.03 1.71 8.70
CA LYS A 113 10.27 0.50 9.04
C LYS A 113 9.37 0.08 7.89
N GLU A 114 9.23 -1.23 7.72
CA GLU A 114 8.28 -1.80 6.78
C GLU A 114 6.85 -1.72 7.33
N ARG A 115 5.95 -1.25 6.48
CA ARG A 115 4.54 -1.06 6.78
C ARG A 115 3.69 -1.58 5.63
N GLU A 116 2.56 -2.19 5.96
CA GLU A 116 1.63 -2.74 4.97
C GLU A 116 0.58 -1.71 4.57
N TYR A 117 0.37 -1.59 3.26
CA TYR A 117 -0.64 -0.75 2.66
C TYR A 117 -1.53 -1.56 1.73
N PHE A 118 -2.81 -1.21 1.70
CA PHE A 118 -3.73 -1.64 0.65
C PHE A 118 -3.49 -0.81 -0.61
N VAL A 119 -3.56 -1.46 -1.77
CA VAL A 119 -3.53 -0.78 -3.08
C VAL A 119 -4.98 -0.53 -3.50
N LEU A 120 -5.36 0.74 -3.59
CA LEU A 120 -6.71 1.16 -3.99
C LEU A 120 -6.83 1.28 -5.51
N SER A 121 -5.78 1.77 -6.18
CA SER A 121 -5.73 1.85 -7.64
C SER A 121 -4.30 1.85 -8.16
N MET A 122 -4.15 1.42 -9.41
CA MET A 122 -2.90 1.45 -10.18
C MET A 122 -3.18 2.11 -11.53
N THR A 123 -2.53 3.24 -11.79
CA THR A 123 -2.73 4.00 -13.02
C THR A 123 -1.40 4.17 -13.75
N PRO A 124 -1.27 3.72 -15.02
CA PRO A 124 -0.07 3.97 -15.81
C PRO A 124 0.21 5.46 -15.94
N ARG A 125 1.49 5.81 -15.89
CA ARG A 125 1.96 7.19 -16.08
C ARG A 125 1.81 7.62 -17.53
N SER A 126 1.01 8.64 -17.77
CA SER A 126 0.78 9.20 -19.11
C SER A 126 2.05 9.90 -19.65
N ASP A 127 2.82 10.54 -18.78
CA ASP A 127 4.06 11.23 -19.13
C ASP A 127 5.12 10.29 -19.70
N VAL A 128 5.19 9.06 -19.20
CA VAL A 128 6.11 8.02 -19.71
C VAL A 128 5.52 7.28 -20.92
N ALA A 129 4.20 7.07 -20.95
CA ALA A 129 3.54 6.42 -22.08
C ALA A 129 3.70 7.21 -23.39
N VAL A 130 3.67 8.54 -23.35
CA VAL A 130 3.84 9.40 -24.53
C VAL A 130 5.26 9.31 -25.11
N ALA A 131 6.29 9.14 -24.27
CA ALA A 131 7.67 8.96 -24.72
C ALA A 131 7.90 7.67 -25.53
N SER A 132 7.01 6.68 -25.40
CA SER A 132 7.09 5.41 -26.14
C SER A 132 6.32 5.40 -27.47
N LYS A 133 5.56 6.45 -27.79
CA LYS A 133 4.87 6.54 -29.09
C LYS A 133 5.87 7.02 -30.15
N PRO A 134 6.22 6.21 -31.16
CA PRO A 134 7.11 6.66 -32.21
C PRO A 134 6.48 7.87 -32.93
N PRO A 135 7.28 8.89 -33.31
CA PRO A 135 6.74 10.03 -34.04
C PRO A 135 6.05 9.51 -35.29
N GLY A 136 4.78 9.86 -35.43
CA GLY A 136 3.96 9.47 -36.57
C GLY A 136 4.69 9.80 -37.85
N ARG A 137 5.04 8.77 -38.62
CA ARG A 137 5.58 8.89 -39.96
C ARG A 137 4.62 9.77 -40.76
N GLY A 138 5.11 10.93 -41.19
CA GLY A 138 4.32 12.01 -41.75
C GLY A 138 3.32 11.54 -42.81
N GLU A 139 2.11 12.07 -42.69
CA GLU A 139 1.13 12.10 -43.77
C GLU A 139 1.68 13.06 -44.83
N ILE A 140 2.30 12.50 -45.86
CA ILE A 140 2.68 13.24 -47.05
C ILE A 140 1.46 13.25 -47.97
N ARG A 141 0.82 14.44 -48.01
CA ARG A 141 0.05 15.03 -49.12
C ARG A 141 -1.28 14.39 -49.52
#